data_AF-A0A831V7C6-F1
#
_entry.id   AF-A0A831V7C6-F1
#
_cell.length_a   1.000
_cell.length_b   1.000
_cell.length_c   1.000
_cell.angle_alpha   90.00
_cell.angle_beta   90.00
_cell.angle_gamma   90.00
#
_symmetry.space_group_name_H-M   'P 1'
#
loop_
_entity.id
_entity.type
_entity.pdbx_description
1 polymer ?
#
loop_
_entity_poly.entity_id
_entity_poly.type
_entity_poly.pdbx_seq_one_letter_code
_entity_poly.pdbx_strand_id
1 'polypeptide(L)'
;MRVVNELTVGLVARARGWWRRLAWHPGQLLVALLVGTAATAAMGSDLRIPVGSDGDRLDVRVIAPDSEAPANGPLVLWAVNQYGDTAGPESIAHALARRGATVWLVDVLDSLFLTRSDTVVRERDGTAIEALIRRGVREANGERKVIVVGSDRMAVPILRGMRLWQSGMDDTSGLAGAVLLFPNLYRGTPVAGAEPEFFGIVDATNLPVMIVQPEQGAYTNRLAALWERLVRGGSPAFVRVVPGVRDYYFIDMAEPRTKSLGQVAKVLERPSAGPAVQALPDQILASIPLLATAPHPSQALELDESRSEPLEKQTGLTPVTPTPAPDFELPDLDGEAQGLDGHFDGVQIVNFWATWCPACVEEIPSMERLASRYPDRLKIYAIAFKQSPEHLRGFIREHGFDLSFPIPVDSEGEVAERYGAFAFPTSFLVAPDGRIHYSVNAGIIWDTPEVDRIVRELLKIEPE
;
A
#
# COMPACT_ATOMS: atom_id res chain seq x y z
N MET A 1 1.44 -63.10 39.11
CA MET A 1 1.92 -62.41 40.33
C MET A 1 1.27 -61.03 40.31
N ARG A 2 0.13 -60.81 40.97
CA ARG A 2 -0.02 -60.39 42.39
C ARG A 2 0.98 -59.26 42.74
N VAL A 3 0.65 -58.10 43.31
CA VAL A 3 -0.54 -57.51 43.99
C VAL A 3 -0.15 -56.02 44.22
N VAL A 4 -0.94 -55.01 43.82
CA VAL A 4 -1.88 -54.19 44.63
C VAL A 4 -1.21 -53.21 45.64
N ASN A 5 -1.49 -51.90 45.55
CA ASN A 5 -2.35 -51.11 46.48
C ASN A 5 -2.32 -49.60 46.09
N GLU A 6 -3.45 -48.98 45.70
CA GLU A 6 -4.30 -48.05 46.49
C GLU A 6 -3.80 -46.58 46.42
N LEU A 7 -4.58 -45.51 46.15
CA LEU A 7 -5.95 -45.16 46.54
C LEU A 7 -6.40 -43.86 45.79
N THR A 8 -7.66 -43.85 45.29
CA THR A 8 -8.69 -42.75 45.26
C THR A 8 -8.40 -41.37 44.62
N VAL A 9 -9.25 -40.65 43.84
CA VAL A 9 -10.72 -40.56 43.52
C VAL A 9 -10.84 -39.87 42.13
N GLY A 10 -11.54 -40.38 41.09
CA GLY A 10 -13.00 -40.21 40.76
C GLY A 10 -13.32 -38.84 40.11
N LEU A 11 -14.01 -38.65 38.97
CA LEU A 11 -15.02 -39.46 38.27
C LEU A 11 -15.24 -38.92 36.83
N VAL A 12 -15.39 -39.81 35.83
CA VAL A 12 -16.09 -39.58 34.56
C VAL A 12 -17.16 -40.66 34.44
N ALA A 13 -18.33 -40.31 33.88
CA ALA A 13 -19.21 -41.13 33.03
C ALA A 13 -20.68 -41.18 33.45
N ARG A 14 -21.55 -40.90 32.46
CA ARG A 14 -22.96 -41.25 32.45
C ARG A 14 -23.29 -41.84 31.08
N ALA A 15 -23.41 -43.16 31.00
CA ALA A 15 -24.09 -43.89 29.93
C ALA A 15 -24.75 -45.13 30.58
N ARG A 16 -26.05 -45.02 30.89
CA ARG A 16 -27.15 -45.70 30.20
C ARG A 16 -27.04 -47.22 30.19
N GLY A 17 -27.91 -47.85 30.99
CA GLY A 17 -28.28 -49.23 30.75
C GLY A 17 -29.38 -49.79 31.65
N TRP A 18 -30.56 -50.00 31.04
CA TRP A 18 -31.50 -51.11 31.25
C TRP A 18 -32.69 -50.99 32.24
N TRP A 19 -33.84 -50.63 31.63
CA TRP A 19 -35.19 -51.21 31.71
C TRP A 19 -35.78 -51.67 33.06
N ARG A 20 -36.88 -51.03 33.50
CA ARG A 20 -38.25 -51.61 33.46
C ARG A 20 -39.32 -50.76 34.19
N ARG A 21 -40.47 -50.64 33.50
CA ARG A 21 -41.86 -50.77 33.98
C ARG A 21 -42.65 -49.57 34.57
N LEU A 22 -43.77 -49.34 33.86
CA LEU A 22 -45.13 -49.00 34.29
C LEU A 22 -45.52 -47.55 34.67
N ALA A 23 -46.39 -47.02 33.80
CA ALA A 23 -47.72 -46.44 34.08
C ALA A 23 -47.85 -45.03 34.72
N TRP A 24 -48.28 -44.09 33.85
CA TRP A 24 -49.39 -43.14 33.99
C TRP A 24 -49.79 -42.60 35.38
N HIS A 25 -49.71 -41.27 35.57
CA HIS A 25 -50.90 -40.39 35.60
C HIS A 25 -50.54 -38.88 35.52
N PRO A 26 -51.46 -38.03 35.01
CA PRO A 26 -51.24 -36.62 34.70
C PRO A 26 -51.67 -35.70 35.86
N GLY A 27 -51.02 -34.55 36.02
CA GLY A 27 -51.50 -33.52 36.94
C GLY A 27 -50.48 -32.45 37.31
N GLN A 28 -50.61 -31.30 36.66
CA GLN A 28 -50.40 -29.95 37.20
C GLN A 28 -48.98 -29.54 37.67
N LEU A 29 -48.32 -28.68 36.89
CA LEU A 29 -47.99 -27.29 37.27
C LEU A 29 -47.15 -26.65 36.15
N LEU A 30 -47.80 -25.80 35.34
CA LEU A 30 -47.15 -24.87 34.43
C LEU A 30 -46.77 -23.63 35.24
N VAL A 31 -45.48 -23.48 35.58
CA VAL A 31 -44.91 -22.19 35.97
C VAL A 31 -44.25 -21.62 34.72
N ALA A 32 -44.88 -20.59 34.16
CA ALA A 32 -44.31 -19.78 33.11
C ALA A 32 -43.16 -18.95 33.70
N LEU A 33 -41.93 -19.27 33.30
CA LEU A 33 -40.77 -18.40 33.47
C LEU A 33 -40.50 -17.75 32.11
N LEU A 34 -41.10 -16.57 31.93
CA LEU A 34 -40.70 -15.58 30.94
C LEU A 34 -39.28 -15.12 31.29
N VAL A 35 -38.27 -15.73 30.66
CA VAL A 35 -36.94 -15.14 30.58
C VAL A 35 -36.86 -14.47 29.22
N GLY A 36 -37.02 -13.15 29.22
CA GLY A 36 -36.75 -12.31 28.07
C GLY A 36 -35.28 -12.44 27.69
N THR A 37 -35.02 -12.97 26.50
CA THR A 37 -33.71 -12.83 25.85
C THR A 37 -33.66 -11.48 25.15
N ALA A 38 -33.33 -10.44 25.92
CA ALA A 38 -32.69 -9.26 25.35
C ALA A 38 -31.23 -9.63 25.10
N ALA A 39 -30.97 -10.19 23.92
CA ALA A 39 -29.63 -10.32 23.37
C ALA A 39 -29.46 -9.27 22.27
N THR A 40 -29.20 -8.03 22.65
CA THR A 40 -28.65 -7.03 21.73
C THR A 40 -27.14 -7.04 21.89
N ALA A 41 -26.49 -8.00 21.23
CA ALA A 41 -25.12 -7.85 20.78
C ALA A 41 -25.19 -7.58 19.28
N ALA A 42 -24.89 -6.36 18.86
CA ALA A 42 -24.72 -6.03 17.45
C ALA A 42 -23.44 -6.72 16.94
N MET A 43 -23.55 -7.99 16.57
CA MET A 43 -22.55 -8.65 15.72
C MET A 43 -22.89 -8.27 14.28
N GLY A 44 -21.97 -7.60 13.59
CA GLY A 44 -22.09 -7.32 12.16
C GLY A 44 -22.39 -8.62 11.40
N SER A 45 -23.31 -8.57 10.45
CA SER A 45 -23.60 -9.76 9.63
C SER A 45 -22.47 -9.95 8.63
N ASP A 46 -21.70 -11.02 8.77
CA ASP A 46 -20.68 -11.40 7.79
C ASP A 46 -21.38 -11.89 6.51
N LEU A 47 -21.15 -11.20 5.39
CA LEU A 47 -21.66 -11.56 4.07
C LEU A 47 -20.62 -12.40 3.34
N ARG A 48 -21.02 -13.55 2.80
CA ARG A 48 -20.12 -14.42 2.01
C ARG A 48 -20.44 -14.36 0.53
N ILE A 49 -19.49 -13.90 -0.28
CA ILE A 49 -19.66 -13.74 -1.73
C ILE A 49 -18.83 -14.80 -2.46
N PRO A 50 -19.41 -15.69 -3.28
CA PRO A 50 -18.63 -16.63 -4.08
C PRO A 50 -17.82 -15.91 -5.16
N VAL A 51 -16.61 -16.39 -5.42
CA VAL A 51 -15.69 -15.89 -6.46
C VAL A 51 -15.41 -17.01 -7.44
N GLY A 52 -15.60 -16.75 -8.73
CA GLY A 52 -15.35 -17.75 -9.78
C GLY A 52 -16.15 -19.05 -9.59
N SER A 53 -15.59 -20.16 -10.11
CA SER A 53 -16.17 -21.51 -10.04
C SER A 53 -15.55 -22.41 -8.98
N ASP A 54 -14.41 -22.02 -8.41
CA ASP A 54 -13.49 -22.95 -7.74
C ASP A 54 -13.75 -23.07 -6.22
N GLY A 55 -14.88 -22.52 -5.77
CA GLY A 55 -15.29 -22.56 -4.37
C GLY A 55 -14.74 -21.43 -3.51
N ASP A 56 -13.90 -20.56 -4.07
CA ASP A 56 -13.39 -19.36 -3.43
C ASP A 56 -14.51 -18.42 -3.00
N ARG A 57 -14.29 -17.71 -1.88
CA ARG A 57 -15.28 -16.82 -1.30
C ARG A 57 -14.61 -15.59 -0.70
N LEU A 58 -15.31 -14.46 -0.76
CA LEU A 58 -15.00 -13.26 0.03
C LEU A 58 -15.79 -13.29 1.31
N ASP A 59 -15.10 -13.10 2.44
CA ASP A 59 -15.71 -12.79 3.72
C ASP A 59 -15.79 -11.25 3.83
N VAL A 60 -17.01 -10.73 3.79
CA VAL A 60 -17.29 -9.29 3.76
C VAL A 60 -17.88 -8.86 5.09
N ARG A 61 -17.18 -7.96 5.78
CA ARG A 61 -17.70 -7.31 6.99
C ARG A 61 -18.64 -6.18 6.60
N VAL A 62 -19.91 -6.32 6.95
CA VAL A 62 -20.93 -5.30 6.67
C VAL A 62 -21.04 -4.34 7.86
N ILE A 63 -20.71 -3.08 7.61
CA ILE A 63 -20.89 -1.97 8.56
C ILE A 63 -22.13 -1.20 8.11
N ALA A 64 -23.23 -1.40 8.84
CA ALA A 64 -24.51 -0.76 8.57
C ALA A 64 -24.49 0.72 8.98
N PRO A 65 -25.29 1.59 8.33
CA PRO A 65 -25.47 2.96 8.76
C PRO A 65 -26.07 3.02 10.16
N ASP A 66 -25.74 4.08 10.91
CA ASP A 66 -26.34 4.32 12.22
C ASP A 66 -27.87 4.47 12.08
N SER A 67 -28.63 4.07 13.10
CA SER A 67 -30.10 4.05 13.06
C SER A 67 -30.75 5.42 12.82
N GLU A 68 -30.00 6.51 13.04
CA GLU A 68 -30.43 7.89 12.81
C GLU A 68 -30.03 8.43 11.43
N ALA A 69 -29.23 7.69 10.66
CA ALA A 69 -28.73 8.12 9.37
C ALA A 69 -29.73 7.83 8.21
N PRO A 70 -29.64 8.55 7.07
CA PRO A 70 -30.58 8.39 5.97
C PRO A 70 -30.67 6.94 5.45
N ALA A 71 -31.90 6.45 5.25
CA ALA A 71 -32.15 5.06 4.85
C ALA A 71 -31.57 4.65 3.48
N ASN A 72 -31.22 5.62 2.61
CA ASN A 72 -30.82 5.37 1.21
C ASN A 72 -29.41 5.89 0.88
N GLY A 73 -28.50 5.93 1.85
CA GLY A 73 -27.11 6.32 1.57
C GLY A 73 -26.37 5.32 0.65
N PRO A 74 -25.20 5.71 0.14
CA PRO A 74 -24.45 4.92 -0.84
C PRO A 74 -23.94 3.60 -0.25
N LEU A 75 -23.67 2.63 -1.13
CA LEU A 75 -22.96 1.40 -0.80
C LEU A 75 -21.48 1.57 -1.17
N VAL A 76 -20.61 1.54 -0.17
CA VAL A 76 -19.15 1.65 -0.32
C VAL A 76 -18.55 0.25 -0.24
N LEU A 77 -17.96 -0.21 -1.34
CA LEU A 77 -17.22 -1.46 -1.44
C LEU A 77 -15.73 -1.16 -1.19
N TRP A 78 -15.25 -1.37 0.03
CA TRP A 78 -13.89 -1.05 0.42
C TRP A 78 -13.02 -2.31 0.42
N ALA A 79 -12.12 -2.43 -0.56
CA ALA A 79 -11.09 -3.46 -0.57
C ALA A 79 -9.85 -2.97 0.19
N VAL A 80 -9.51 -3.61 1.31
CA VAL A 80 -8.30 -3.25 2.07
C VAL A 80 -7.03 -3.60 1.28
N ASN A 81 -5.94 -2.91 1.57
CA ASN A 81 -4.69 -3.08 0.83
C ASN A 81 -3.87 -4.28 1.33
N GLN A 82 -2.64 -4.44 0.82
CA GLN A 82 -1.75 -5.56 1.11
C GLN A 82 -1.43 -5.74 2.61
N TYR A 83 -1.54 -4.67 3.41
CA TYR A 83 -1.22 -4.70 4.84
C TYR A 83 -2.37 -5.27 5.70
N GLY A 84 -3.54 -5.47 5.10
CA GLY A 84 -4.69 -6.11 5.72
C GLY A 84 -5.53 -5.20 6.60
N ASP A 85 -6.28 -5.81 7.52
CA ASP A 85 -7.17 -5.11 8.44
C ASP A 85 -6.36 -4.28 9.44
N THR A 86 -6.45 -2.96 9.30
CA THR A 86 -5.78 -1.97 10.13
C THR A 86 -6.83 -1.03 10.72
N ALA A 87 -6.55 -0.43 11.87
CA ALA A 87 -7.52 0.43 12.57
C ALA A 87 -7.98 1.64 11.72
N GLY A 88 -7.16 2.05 10.75
CA GLY A 88 -7.44 3.15 9.84
C GLY A 88 -8.68 2.96 8.96
N PRO A 89 -8.62 2.05 7.96
CA PRO A 89 -9.77 1.70 7.11
C PRO A 89 -11.06 1.43 7.91
N GLU A 90 -10.96 0.70 9.03
CA GLU A 90 -12.12 0.43 9.89
C GLU A 90 -12.70 1.70 10.51
N SER A 91 -11.85 2.59 11.05
CA SER A 91 -12.26 3.89 11.58
C SER A 91 -12.95 4.76 10.53
N ILE A 92 -12.41 4.81 9.31
CA ILE A 92 -13.02 5.53 8.19
C ILE A 92 -14.35 4.88 7.77
N ALA A 93 -14.44 3.55 7.74
CA ALA A 93 -15.67 2.84 7.42
C ALA A 93 -16.80 3.15 8.42
N HIS A 94 -16.51 3.16 9.72
CA HIS A 94 -17.48 3.62 10.72
C HIS A 94 -17.82 5.11 10.58
N ALA A 95 -16.86 5.95 10.21
CA ALA A 95 -17.11 7.37 9.96
C ALA A 95 -18.01 7.60 8.73
N LEU A 96 -17.91 6.77 7.70
CA LEU A 96 -18.82 6.73 6.55
C LEU A 96 -20.22 6.25 6.96
N ALA A 97 -20.30 5.21 7.80
CA ALA A 97 -21.57 4.68 8.30
C ALA A 97 -22.38 5.70 9.11
N ARG A 98 -21.70 6.49 9.96
CA ARG A 98 -22.31 7.64 10.67
C ARG A 98 -22.87 8.71 9.73
N ARG A 99 -22.41 8.76 8.48
CA ARG A 99 -22.87 9.67 7.43
C ARG A 99 -23.90 9.03 6.49
N GLY A 100 -24.43 7.86 6.87
CA GLY A 100 -25.50 7.16 6.15
C GLY A 100 -25.04 6.16 5.10
N ALA A 101 -23.74 5.97 4.87
CA ALA A 101 -23.27 4.94 3.95
C ALA A 101 -23.43 3.54 4.57
N THR A 102 -23.65 2.54 3.72
CA THR A 102 -23.35 1.14 4.08
C THR A 102 -21.94 0.82 3.57
N VAL A 103 -21.09 0.26 4.41
CA VAL A 103 -19.72 -0.10 4.01
C VAL A 103 -19.57 -1.62 4.03
N TRP A 104 -19.12 -2.17 2.91
CA TRP A 104 -18.67 -3.54 2.78
C TRP A 104 -17.15 -3.51 2.79
N LEU A 105 -16.57 -3.86 3.93
CA LEU A 105 -15.14 -3.91 4.11
C LEU A 105 -14.66 -5.35 3.85
N VAL A 106 -13.73 -5.51 2.92
CA VAL A 106 -13.25 -6.84 2.49
C VAL A 106 -11.74 -6.89 2.44
N ASP A 107 -11.18 -7.94 3.03
CA ASP A 107 -9.79 -8.33 2.86
C ASP A 107 -9.72 -9.45 1.84
N VAL A 108 -9.42 -9.07 0.59
CA VAL A 108 -9.39 -9.99 -0.55
C VAL A 108 -8.28 -11.03 -0.39
N LEU A 109 -7.13 -10.65 0.18
CA LEU A 109 -6.04 -11.60 0.36
C LEU A 109 -6.35 -12.61 1.45
N ASP A 110 -6.88 -12.14 2.58
CA ASP A 110 -7.25 -13.01 3.69
C ASP A 110 -8.35 -14.00 3.29
N SER A 111 -9.41 -13.49 2.64
CA SER A 111 -10.54 -14.30 2.19
C SER A 111 -10.13 -15.43 1.23
N LEU A 112 -9.10 -15.18 0.42
CA LEU A 112 -8.59 -16.13 -0.57
C LEU A 112 -7.36 -16.92 -0.07
N PHE A 113 -7.02 -16.82 1.22
CA PHE A 113 -5.88 -17.49 1.84
C PHE A 113 -4.54 -17.21 1.13
N LEU A 114 -4.37 -15.98 0.64
CA LEU A 114 -3.18 -15.56 -0.11
C LEU A 114 -2.13 -14.94 0.80
N THR A 115 -0.86 -15.24 0.51
CA THR A 115 0.26 -14.57 1.17
C THR A 115 0.23 -13.07 0.88
N ARG A 116 0.43 -12.26 1.93
CA ARG A 116 0.51 -10.81 1.80
C ARG A 116 1.84 -10.41 1.19
N SER A 117 1.81 -9.92 -0.04
CA SER A 117 2.96 -9.27 -0.68
C SER A 117 2.49 -8.29 -1.74
N ASP A 118 3.37 -7.33 -2.06
CA ASP A 118 3.15 -6.37 -3.14
C ASP A 118 2.86 -7.08 -4.48
N THR A 119 3.62 -8.13 -4.78
CA THR A 119 3.50 -8.91 -6.00
C THR A 119 2.14 -9.62 -6.05
N VAL A 120 1.73 -10.29 -4.97
CA VAL A 120 0.47 -11.04 -4.94
C VAL A 120 -0.73 -10.13 -5.19
N VAL A 121 -0.77 -8.93 -4.61
CA VAL A 121 -1.85 -7.96 -4.88
C VAL A 121 -1.85 -7.52 -6.34
N ARG A 122 -0.66 -7.22 -6.90
CA ARG A 122 -0.53 -6.78 -8.30
C ARG A 122 -0.90 -7.84 -9.32
N GLU A 123 -0.72 -9.12 -9.01
CA GLU A 123 -1.10 -10.24 -9.88
C GLU A 123 -2.59 -10.54 -9.85
N ARG A 124 -3.36 -9.97 -8.89
CA ARG A 124 -4.79 -10.25 -8.82
C ARG A 124 -5.49 -9.79 -10.10
N ASP A 125 -6.15 -10.72 -10.78
CA ASP A 125 -6.82 -10.56 -12.06
C ASP A 125 -8.08 -9.68 -12.01
N GLY A 126 -8.57 -9.37 -10.81
CA GLY A 126 -9.78 -8.57 -10.57
C GLY A 126 -11.05 -9.39 -10.38
N THR A 127 -11.04 -10.72 -10.51
CA THR A 127 -12.23 -11.57 -10.41
C THR A 127 -12.93 -11.45 -9.05
N ALA A 128 -12.16 -11.34 -7.97
CA ALA A 128 -12.71 -11.09 -6.63
C ALA A 128 -13.43 -9.73 -6.53
N ILE A 129 -12.82 -8.67 -7.05
CA ILE A 129 -13.42 -7.33 -7.07
C ILE A 129 -14.67 -7.32 -7.96
N GLU A 130 -14.62 -7.98 -9.12
CA GLU A 130 -15.78 -8.15 -10.02
C GLU A 130 -16.96 -8.76 -9.26
N ALA A 131 -16.74 -9.86 -8.55
CA ALA A 131 -17.79 -10.55 -7.79
C ALA A 131 -18.38 -9.65 -6.68
N LEU A 132 -17.52 -8.88 -6.01
CA LEU A 132 -17.91 -7.89 -5.01
C LEU A 132 -18.79 -6.79 -5.63
N ILE A 133 -18.37 -6.19 -6.75
CA ILE A 133 -19.13 -5.16 -7.48
C ILE A 133 -20.47 -5.73 -7.93
N ARG A 134 -20.48 -6.90 -8.58
CA ARG A 134 -21.68 -7.55 -9.08
C ARG A 134 -22.69 -7.82 -7.96
N ARG A 135 -22.22 -8.29 -6.80
CA ARG A 135 -23.10 -8.49 -5.63
C ARG A 135 -23.59 -7.15 -5.07
N GLY A 136 -22.73 -6.15 -4.96
CA GLY A 136 -23.08 -4.82 -4.44
C GLY A 136 -24.11 -4.10 -5.30
N VAL A 137 -23.94 -4.09 -6.63
CA VAL A 137 -24.89 -3.48 -7.57
C VAL A 137 -26.25 -4.15 -7.54
N ARG A 138 -26.29 -5.49 -7.44
CA ARG A 138 -27.55 -6.23 -7.26
C ARG A 138 -28.24 -5.89 -5.93
N GLU A 139 -27.49 -5.82 -4.84
CA GLU A 139 -28.03 -5.47 -3.52
C GLU A 139 -28.58 -4.03 -3.51
N ALA A 140 -27.88 -3.11 -4.18
CA ALA A 140 -28.29 -1.72 -4.29
C ALA A 140 -29.57 -1.55 -5.12
N ASN A 141 -29.87 -2.47 -6.05
CA ASN A 141 -31.10 -2.54 -6.85
C ASN A 141 -31.52 -1.20 -7.49
N GLY A 142 -30.55 -0.34 -7.84
CA GLY A 142 -30.79 1.01 -8.38
C GLY A 142 -31.24 2.06 -7.35
N GLU A 143 -31.52 1.67 -6.11
CA GLU A 143 -31.94 2.58 -5.03
C GLU A 143 -30.77 3.34 -4.40
N ARG A 144 -29.56 2.79 -4.53
CA ARG A 144 -28.34 3.34 -3.96
C ARG A 144 -27.23 3.35 -5.01
N LYS A 145 -26.35 4.35 -4.94
CA LYS A 145 -25.13 4.36 -5.74
C LYS A 145 -24.06 3.50 -5.08
N VAL A 146 -23.42 2.66 -5.89
CA VAL A 146 -22.31 1.80 -5.48
C VAL A 146 -21.00 2.46 -5.85
N ILE A 147 -20.01 2.43 -4.95
CA ILE A 147 -18.66 2.92 -5.23
C ILE A 147 -17.62 1.96 -4.69
N VAL A 148 -16.52 1.76 -5.43
CA VAL A 148 -15.38 0.98 -4.96
C VAL A 148 -14.32 1.90 -4.37
N VAL A 149 -13.75 1.53 -3.24
CA VAL A 149 -12.66 2.27 -2.58
C VAL A 149 -11.50 1.32 -2.37
N GLY A 150 -10.29 1.82 -2.66
CA GLY A 150 -9.06 1.13 -2.29
C GLY A 150 -7.87 2.08 -2.31
N SER A 151 -6.75 1.58 -1.83
CA SER A 151 -5.52 2.37 -1.72
C SER A 151 -4.31 1.62 -2.28
N ASP A 152 -3.28 2.39 -2.65
CA ASP A 152 -1.99 1.87 -3.09
C ASP A 152 -2.13 0.79 -4.19
N ARG A 153 -1.57 -0.41 -3.99
CA ARG A 153 -1.52 -1.48 -5.00
C ARG A 153 -2.86 -2.16 -5.22
N MET A 154 -3.80 -2.06 -4.28
CA MET A 154 -5.16 -2.60 -4.44
C MET A 154 -5.92 -1.88 -5.56
N ALA A 155 -5.46 -0.70 -5.99
CA ALA A 155 -5.97 -0.02 -7.18
C ALA A 155 -5.89 -0.90 -8.44
N VAL A 156 -4.86 -1.74 -8.59
CA VAL A 156 -4.69 -2.61 -9.78
C VAL A 156 -5.84 -3.60 -9.93
N PRO A 157 -6.12 -4.51 -8.96
CA PRO A 157 -7.27 -5.40 -9.07
C PRO A 157 -8.61 -4.67 -9.02
N ILE A 158 -8.69 -3.49 -8.41
CA ILE A 158 -9.92 -2.68 -8.47
C ILE A 158 -10.24 -2.31 -9.91
N LEU A 159 -9.30 -1.72 -10.65
CA LEU A 159 -9.53 -1.34 -12.04
C LEU A 159 -9.79 -2.56 -12.93
N ARG A 160 -9.10 -3.68 -12.69
CA ARG A 160 -9.38 -4.94 -13.40
C ARG A 160 -10.77 -5.47 -13.13
N GLY A 161 -11.20 -5.50 -11.87
CA GLY A 161 -12.53 -5.95 -11.49
C GLY A 161 -13.64 -5.06 -12.01
N MET A 162 -13.42 -3.74 -12.04
CA MET A 162 -14.34 -2.79 -12.69
C MET A 162 -14.50 -3.08 -14.18
N ARG A 163 -13.38 -3.31 -14.90
CA ARG A 163 -13.39 -3.68 -16.32
C ARG A 163 -14.09 -5.03 -16.55
N LEU A 164 -13.78 -6.05 -15.75
CA LEU A 164 -14.42 -7.37 -15.86
C LEU A 164 -15.93 -7.28 -15.61
N TRP A 165 -16.33 -6.50 -14.61
CA TRP A 165 -17.74 -6.25 -14.32
C TRP A 165 -18.42 -5.55 -15.50
N GLN A 166 -17.83 -4.48 -16.01
CA GLN A 166 -18.31 -3.75 -17.18
C GLN A 166 -18.54 -4.66 -18.39
N SER A 167 -17.57 -5.52 -18.73
CA SER A 167 -17.69 -6.47 -19.85
C SER A 167 -18.86 -7.43 -19.74
N GLY A 168 -19.38 -7.65 -18.52
CA GLY A 168 -20.49 -8.56 -18.25
C GLY A 168 -21.85 -7.88 -18.03
N MET A 169 -21.98 -6.58 -18.33
CA MET A 169 -23.16 -5.78 -18.02
C MET A 169 -23.65 -4.99 -19.23
N ASP A 170 -24.97 -4.98 -19.46
CA ASP A 170 -25.60 -4.12 -20.48
C ASP A 170 -25.72 -2.66 -20.01
N ASP A 171 -25.95 -2.47 -18.71
CA ASP A 171 -26.04 -1.16 -18.03
C ASP A 171 -25.01 -1.08 -16.91
N THR A 172 -24.13 -0.09 -17.01
CA THR A 172 -23.02 0.15 -16.09
C THR A 172 -23.30 1.28 -15.09
N SER A 173 -24.47 1.93 -15.16
CA SER A 173 -24.85 3.08 -14.32
C SER A 173 -25.08 2.73 -12.83
N GLY A 174 -25.17 1.43 -12.51
CA GLY A 174 -25.26 0.91 -11.15
C GLY A 174 -23.98 1.11 -10.32
N LEU A 175 -22.83 1.23 -10.98
CA LEU A 175 -21.55 1.56 -10.35
C LEU A 175 -21.20 3.02 -10.64
N ALA A 176 -21.05 3.83 -9.60
CA ALA A 176 -20.64 5.23 -9.75
C ALA A 176 -19.21 5.33 -10.29
N GLY A 177 -18.30 4.48 -9.83
CA GLY A 177 -16.88 4.48 -10.20
C GLY A 177 -16.01 3.96 -9.07
N ALA A 178 -14.76 4.41 -9.02
CA ALA A 178 -13.85 4.13 -7.91
C ALA A 178 -13.23 5.39 -7.30
N VAL A 179 -12.99 5.37 -5.98
CA VAL A 179 -12.07 6.28 -5.29
C VAL A 179 -10.79 5.53 -4.99
N LEU A 180 -9.70 5.95 -5.61
CA LEU A 180 -8.37 5.39 -5.45
C LEU A 180 -7.53 6.35 -4.60
N LEU A 181 -7.19 5.91 -3.38
CA LEU A 181 -6.36 6.67 -2.46
C LEU A 181 -4.88 6.36 -2.76
N PHE A 182 -4.12 7.35 -3.23
CA PHE A 182 -2.71 7.23 -3.64
C PHE A 182 -2.41 5.94 -4.45
N PRO A 183 -3.08 5.74 -5.60
CA PRO A 183 -2.98 4.50 -6.36
C PRO A 183 -1.57 4.23 -6.86
N ASN A 184 -1.14 2.99 -6.74
CA ASN A 184 0.12 2.51 -7.28
C ASN A 184 -0.12 1.56 -8.46
N LEU A 185 -0.24 2.14 -9.65
CA LEU A 185 -0.61 1.44 -10.89
C LEU A 185 0.59 1.10 -11.78
N TYR A 186 1.81 1.18 -11.23
CA TYR A 186 3.03 0.79 -11.93
C TYR A 186 3.25 -0.71 -11.86
N ARG A 187 3.81 -1.29 -12.91
CA ARG A 187 4.11 -2.74 -13.00
C ARG A 187 5.09 -3.21 -11.92
N GLY A 188 5.95 -2.31 -11.47
CA GLY A 188 6.92 -2.58 -10.41
C GLY A 188 7.86 -1.41 -10.28
N THR A 189 8.92 -1.61 -9.50
CA THR A 189 10.04 -0.67 -9.46
C THR A 189 10.90 -0.90 -10.70
N PRO A 190 11.10 0.10 -11.58
CA PRO A 190 11.93 -0.07 -12.77
C PRO A 190 13.42 -0.20 -12.39
N VAL A 191 14.28 -0.42 -13.39
CA VAL A 191 15.72 -0.13 -13.22
C VAL A 191 15.89 1.34 -12.82
N ALA A 192 16.84 1.64 -11.94
CA ALA A 192 17.10 3.02 -11.53
C ALA A 192 17.44 3.89 -12.75
N GLY A 193 16.75 5.03 -12.87
CA GLY A 193 16.84 5.95 -14.03
C GLY A 193 16.01 5.55 -15.26
N ALA A 194 15.39 4.37 -15.28
CA ALA A 194 14.46 4.00 -16.36
C ALA A 194 13.06 4.55 -16.09
N GLU A 195 12.35 4.88 -17.18
CA GLU A 195 10.95 5.32 -17.10
C GLU A 195 10.06 4.19 -16.54
N PRO A 196 9.22 4.47 -15.53
CA PRO A 196 8.34 3.46 -14.99
C PRO A 196 7.18 3.17 -15.94
N GLU A 197 6.77 1.91 -15.95
CA GLU A 197 5.66 1.45 -16.78
C GLU A 197 4.38 1.28 -15.96
N PHE A 198 3.28 1.84 -16.44
CA PHE A 198 1.94 1.53 -15.92
C PHE A 198 1.48 0.15 -16.38
N PHE A 199 0.68 -0.52 -15.56
CA PHE A 199 -0.09 -1.68 -16.01
C PHE A 199 -0.99 -1.31 -17.20
N GLY A 200 -1.21 -2.25 -18.12
CA GLY A 200 -2.10 -2.07 -19.27
C GLY A 200 -3.53 -1.70 -18.86
N ILE A 201 -3.96 -2.08 -17.65
CA ILE A 201 -5.28 -1.77 -17.12
C ILE A 201 -5.55 -0.26 -16.99
N VAL A 202 -4.51 0.57 -16.84
CA VAL A 202 -4.65 2.03 -16.81
C VAL A 202 -5.21 2.53 -18.14
N ASP A 203 -4.69 2.02 -19.26
CA ASP A 203 -5.13 2.42 -20.60
C ASP A 203 -6.45 1.75 -21.01
N ALA A 204 -6.81 0.64 -20.36
CA ALA A 204 -8.03 -0.12 -20.62
C ALA A 204 -9.22 0.25 -19.70
N THR A 205 -9.03 1.22 -18.79
CA THR A 205 -10.09 1.70 -17.90
C THR A 205 -10.81 2.88 -18.55
N ASN A 206 -12.14 2.76 -18.73
CA ASN A 206 -12.99 3.85 -19.24
C ASN A 206 -14.22 4.15 -18.36
N LEU A 207 -14.31 3.55 -17.17
CA LEU A 207 -15.28 3.96 -16.14
C LEU A 207 -14.72 5.10 -15.26
N PRO A 208 -15.57 5.89 -14.58
CA PRO A 208 -15.12 7.03 -13.78
C PRO A 208 -14.20 6.65 -12.61
N VAL A 209 -13.16 7.45 -12.38
CA VAL A 209 -12.19 7.26 -11.30
C VAL A 209 -11.88 8.59 -10.61
N MET A 210 -11.86 8.60 -9.27
CA MET A 210 -11.35 9.69 -8.45
C MET A 210 -10.00 9.26 -7.86
N ILE A 211 -8.94 10.01 -8.14
CA ILE A 211 -7.63 9.87 -7.51
C ILE A 211 -7.52 10.84 -6.34
N VAL A 212 -7.26 10.33 -5.14
CA VAL A 212 -6.97 11.15 -3.96
C VAL A 212 -5.49 11.01 -3.63
N GLN A 213 -4.69 12.03 -3.92
CA GLN A 213 -3.24 12.01 -3.82
C GLN A 213 -2.74 12.90 -2.66
N PRO A 214 -2.05 12.36 -1.65
CA PRO A 214 -1.32 13.15 -0.65
C PRO A 214 -0.28 14.05 -1.32
N GLU A 215 -0.19 15.31 -0.91
CA GLU A 215 0.77 16.29 -1.44
C GLU A 215 2.22 15.79 -1.30
N GLN A 216 2.55 15.19 -0.16
CA GLN A 216 3.90 14.68 0.12
C GLN A 216 4.06 13.20 -0.28
N GLY A 217 3.14 12.67 -1.09
CA GLY A 217 3.12 11.26 -1.48
C GLY A 217 4.20 10.91 -2.51
N ALA A 218 4.57 9.63 -2.56
CA ALA A 218 5.63 9.11 -3.43
C ALA A 218 5.38 9.34 -4.93
N TYR A 219 4.10 9.45 -5.32
CA TYR A 219 3.69 9.57 -6.72
C TYR A 219 3.14 10.94 -7.12
N THR A 220 3.25 11.95 -6.25
CA THR A 220 2.75 13.31 -6.53
C THR A 220 3.29 13.88 -7.83
N ASN A 221 4.61 13.81 -8.06
CA ASN A 221 5.23 14.33 -9.28
C ASN A 221 4.83 13.54 -10.55
N ARG A 222 4.23 12.36 -10.39
CA ARG A 222 3.79 11.50 -11.50
C ARG A 222 2.27 11.47 -11.69
N LEU A 223 1.54 12.26 -10.91
CA LEU A 223 0.08 12.32 -10.92
C LEU A 223 -0.47 12.77 -12.28
N ALA A 224 0.19 13.74 -12.92
CA ALA A 224 -0.20 14.23 -14.24
C ALA A 224 -0.13 13.11 -15.30
N ALA A 225 0.97 12.35 -15.33
CA ALA A 225 1.15 11.24 -16.28
C ALA A 225 0.10 10.13 -16.10
N LEU A 226 -0.24 9.79 -14.85
CA LEU A 226 -1.32 8.84 -14.56
C LEU A 226 -2.68 9.38 -15.03
N TRP A 227 -3.01 10.62 -14.68
CA TRP A 227 -4.27 11.25 -15.05
C TRP A 227 -4.43 11.34 -16.57
N GLU A 228 -3.40 11.79 -17.29
CA GLU A 228 -3.41 11.87 -18.75
C GLU A 228 -3.63 10.51 -19.40
N ARG A 229 -3.05 9.44 -18.86
CA ARG A 229 -3.27 8.08 -19.38
C ARG A 229 -4.69 7.59 -19.17
N LEU A 230 -5.28 7.80 -17.99
CA LEU A 230 -6.67 7.44 -17.72
C LEU A 230 -7.63 8.20 -18.64
N VAL A 231 -7.45 9.51 -18.80
CA VAL A 231 -8.28 10.34 -19.69
C VAL A 231 -8.13 9.91 -21.15
N ARG A 232 -6.90 9.63 -21.59
CA ARG A 232 -6.62 9.13 -22.96
C ARG A 232 -7.24 7.75 -23.19
N GLY A 233 -7.25 6.90 -22.16
CA GLY A 233 -7.97 5.63 -22.13
C GLY A 233 -9.49 5.78 -22.05
N GLY A 234 -10.03 7.00 -21.99
CA GLY A 234 -11.47 7.25 -22.01
C GLY A 234 -12.15 7.25 -20.64
N SER A 235 -11.40 7.13 -19.53
CA SER A 235 -11.95 7.27 -18.18
C SER A 235 -12.21 8.73 -17.84
N PRO A 236 -13.40 9.08 -17.34
CA PRO A 236 -13.60 10.33 -16.61
C PRO A 236 -12.79 10.31 -15.30
N ALA A 237 -11.55 10.81 -15.36
CA ALA A 237 -10.62 10.83 -14.24
C ALA A 237 -10.62 12.19 -13.53
N PHE A 238 -10.83 12.16 -12.21
CA PHE A 238 -10.81 13.31 -11.33
C PHE A 238 -9.65 13.19 -10.34
N VAL A 239 -9.13 14.32 -9.88
CA VAL A 239 -7.99 14.38 -8.96
C VAL A 239 -8.31 15.29 -7.78
N ARG A 240 -7.94 14.84 -6.58
CA ARG A 240 -7.90 15.64 -5.36
C ARG A 240 -6.55 15.49 -4.69
N VAL A 241 -5.85 16.60 -4.49
CA VAL A 241 -4.62 16.65 -3.70
C VAL A 241 -4.97 16.90 -2.22
N VAL A 242 -4.36 16.15 -1.30
CA VAL A 242 -4.55 16.32 0.15
C VAL A 242 -3.31 17.01 0.74
N PRO A 243 -3.42 18.27 1.19
CA PRO A 243 -2.26 19.06 1.62
C PRO A 243 -1.68 18.56 2.94
N GLY A 244 -0.36 18.74 3.11
CA GLY A 244 0.34 18.55 4.38
C GLY A 244 0.43 17.11 4.88
N VAL A 245 0.11 16.12 4.05
CA VAL A 245 0.17 14.70 4.40
C VAL A 245 0.89 13.87 3.35
N ARG A 246 1.42 12.73 3.78
CA ARG A 246 2.06 11.70 2.95
C ARG A 246 1.13 10.50 2.79
N ASP A 247 1.50 9.55 1.93
CA ASP A 247 0.81 8.25 1.80
C ASP A 247 0.58 7.59 3.16
N TYR A 248 -0.46 6.76 3.23
CA TYR A 248 -0.82 6.00 4.45
C TYR A 248 -1.23 6.85 5.67
N TYR A 249 -1.46 8.17 5.53
CA TYR A 249 -1.84 9.07 6.63
C TYR A 249 -3.06 8.64 7.46
N PHE A 250 -3.93 7.78 6.93
CA PHE A 250 -5.11 7.25 7.63
C PHE A 250 -4.95 5.84 8.18
N ILE A 251 -3.87 5.12 7.87
CA ILE A 251 -3.68 3.70 8.27
C ILE A 251 -3.07 3.58 9.67
N ASP A 252 -2.42 4.64 10.15
CA ASP A 252 -1.55 4.60 11.35
C ASP A 252 -2.20 5.27 12.58
N MET A 253 -3.40 4.83 12.98
CA MET A 253 -4.17 5.45 14.07
C MET A 253 -4.44 4.58 15.31
N ALA A 254 -3.97 3.32 15.39
CA ALA A 254 -3.94 2.52 16.64
C ALA A 254 -3.08 1.24 16.43
N GLU A 255 -2.16 0.73 17.26
CA GLU A 255 -1.78 1.00 18.66
C GLU A 255 -0.27 0.69 18.92
N PRO A 256 0.35 1.31 19.93
CA PRO A 256 1.64 0.92 20.48
C PRO A 256 1.56 -0.44 21.17
N ARG A 257 2.14 -1.48 20.55
CA ARG A 257 2.55 -2.67 21.30
C ARG A 257 3.95 -2.45 21.85
N THR A 258 3.98 -2.10 23.14
CA THR A 258 5.10 -2.01 24.10
C THR A 258 5.51 -0.60 24.55
N LYS A 259 5.19 -0.35 25.82
CA LYS A 259 5.52 0.73 26.76
C LYS A 259 6.79 1.54 26.46
N SER A 260 6.66 2.76 25.92
CA SER A 260 7.53 3.88 26.32
C SER A 260 6.83 5.23 26.10
N LEU A 261 6.99 6.15 27.05
CA LEU A 261 6.49 7.54 26.97
C LEU A 261 7.08 8.31 25.77
N GLY A 262 8.23 7.89 25.24
CA GLY A 262 8.89 8.52 24.08
C GLY A 262 8.15 8.34 22.75
N GLN A 263 7.30 7.31 22.59
CA GLN A 263 6.56 7.09 21.35
C GLN A 263 5.20 7.79 21.31
N VAL A 264 4.66 8.17 22.47
CA VAL A 264 3.50 9.08 22.55
C VAL A 264 3.86 10.44 21.95
N ALA A 265 5.13 10.87 22.06
CA ALA A 265 5.63 12.07 21.38
C ALA A 265 5.58 11.92 19.84
N LYS A 266 5.94 10.77 19.26
CA LYS A 266 5.90 10.53 17.80
C LYS A 266 4.49 10.56 17.19
N VAL A 267 3.47 10.14 17.95
CA VAL A 267 2.06 10.28 17.53
C VAL A 267 1.60 11.74 17.62
N LEU A 268 2.08 12.47 18.63
CA LEU A 268 1.84 13.91 18.79
C LEU A 268 2.63 14.78 17.76
N GLU A 269 3.67 14.23 17.14
CA GLU A 269 4.50 14.86 16.10
C GLU A 269 3.89 14.81 14.68
N ARG A 270 2.69 14.23 14.48
CA ARG A 270 1.95 14.29 13.20
C ARG A 270 0.71 15.20 13.24
N PRO A 271 0.80 16.48 13.67
CA PRO A 271 -0.36 17.36 13.82
C PRO A 271 -1.10 17.63 12.51
N SER A 272 -0.49 17.45 11.33
CA SER A 272 -1.12 17.69 10.03
C SER A 272 -2.03 16.55 9.54
N ALA A 273 -1.86 15.32 10.02
CA ALA A 273 -2.64 14.18 9.53
C ALA A 273 -4.07 14.16 10.10
N GLY A 274 -4.28 14.61 11.33
CA GLY A 274 -5.57 14.57 12.02
C GLY A 274 -6.72 15.18 11.21
N PRO A 275 -6.62 16.45 10.76
CA PRO A 275 -7.65 17.08 9.92
C PRO A 275 -7.88 16.34 8.59
N ALA A 276 -6.82 15.84 7.95
CA ALA A 276 -6.93 15.10 6.69
C ALA A 276 -7.68 13.77 6.86
N VAL A 277 -7.36 13.01 7.91
CA VAL A 277 -8.07 11.76 8.26
C VAL A 277 -9.54 12.03 8.56
N GLN A 278 -9.84 13.09 9.32
CA GLN A 278 -11.21 13.47 9.66
C GLN A 278 -12.04 13.89 8.44
N ALA A 279 -11.41 14.51 7.43
CA ALA A 279 -12.07 14.96 6.21
C ALA A 279 -12.26 13.83 5.17
N LEU A 280 -11.50 12.73 5.24
CA LEU A 280 -11.52 11.65 4.25
C LEU A 280 -12.92 11.04 4.01
N PRO A 281 -13.76 10.75 5.02
CA PRO A 281 -15.11 10.24 4.79
C PRO A 281 -15.96 11.19 3.93
N ASP A 282 -15.95 12.49 4.24
CA ASP A 282 -16.69 13.50 3.49
C ASP A 282 -16.13 13.65 2.07
N GLN A 283 -14.81 13.53 1.92
CA GLN A 283 -14.15 13.53 0.63
C GLN A 283 -14.57 12.34 -0.26
N ILE A 284 -14.68 11.13 0.29
CA ILE A 284 -15.16 9.95 -0.42
C ILE A 284 -16.62 10.18 -0.85
N LEU A 285 -17.49 10.60 0.06
CA LEU A 285 -18.92 10.82 -0.23
C LEU A 285 -19.14 11.91 -1.28
N ALA A 286 -18.38 13.00 -1.22
CA ALA A 286 -18.44 14.09 -2.20
C ALA A 286 -17.98 13.65 -3.61
N SER A 287 -17.22 12.56 -3.72
CA SER A 287 -16.77 12.04 -5.03
C SER A 287 -17.86 11.26 -5.74
N ILE A 288 -18.79 10.65 -4.99
CA ILE A 288 -19.87 9.80 -5.55
C ILE A 288 -20.74 10.52 -6.58
N PRO A 289 -21.33 11.70 -6.30
CA PRO A 289 -22.16 12.39 -7.29
C PRO A 289 -21.37 12.84 -8.52
N LEU A 290 -20.10 13.23 -8.36
CA LEU A 290 -19.23 13.59 -9.48
C LEU A 290 -18.99 12.39 -10.40
N LEU A 291 -18.68 11.24 -9.82
CA LEU A 291 -18.44 10.01 -10.57
C LEU A 291 -19.73 9.49 -11.21
N ALA A 292 -20.85 9.51 -10.48
CA ALA A 292 -22.14 9.01 -10.95
C ALA A 292 -22.78 9.84 -12.06
N THR A 293 -22.36 11.10 -12.26
CA THR A 293 -22.86 11.98 -13.33
C THR A 293 -21.93 12.02 -14.55
N ALA A 294 -20.72 11.47 -14.44
CA ALA A 294 -19.82 11.30 -15.56
C ALA A 294 -20.31 10.19 -16.52
N PRO A 295 -19.80 10.12 -17.76
CA PRO A 295 -20.14 9.02 -18.66
C PRO A 295 -19.75 7.63 -18.12
N HIS A 296 -20.66 6.66 -18.24
CA HIS A 296 -20.42 5.23 -17.97
C HIS A 296 -20.59 4.42 -19.27
N PRO A 297 -19.52 4.26 -20.08
CA PRO A 297 -19.60 3.38 -21.24
C PRO A 297 -19.97 1.95 -20.82
N SER A 298 -20.83 1.29 -21.61
CA SER A 298 -21.14 -0.13 -21.39
C SER A 298 -20.04 -1.04 -21.92
N GLN A 299 -19.36 -0.64 -23.01
CA GLN A 299 -18.29 -1.41 -23.61
C GLN A 299 -16.94 -1.15 -22.90
N ALA A 300 -16.36 -2.21 -22.35
CA ALA A 300 -14.98 -2.20 -21.85
C ALA A 300 -13.97 -2.11 -22.99
N LEU A 301 -12.84 -1.45 -22.75
CA LEU A 301 -11.73 -1.42 -23.70
C LEU A 301 -10.90 -2.69 -23.65
N GLU A 302 -10.21 -3.02 -24.74
CA GLU A 302 -9.26 -4.13 -24.78
C GLU A 302 -8.09 -3.91 -23.82
N LEU A 303 -7.70 -4.98 -23.11
CA LEU A 303 -6.55 -4.96 -22.20
C LEU A 303 -5.30 -5.43 -22.94
N ASP A 304 -4.24 -4.65 -22.87
CA ASP A 304 -2.91 -5.08 -23.33
C ASP A 304 -2.30 -6.08 -22.33
N GLU A 305 -2.49 -7.37 -22.62
CA GLU A 305 -2.00 -8.46 -21.78
C GLU A 305 -0.48 -8.50 -21.64
N SER A 306 0.27 -7.92 -22.59
CA SER A 306 1.74 -7.84 -22.48
C SER A 306 2.20 -6.97 -21.31
N ARG A 307 1.32 -6.08 -20.83
CA ARG A 307 1.51 -5.18 -19.70
C ARG A 307 0.64 -5.54 -18.50
N SER A 308 0.14 -6.78 -18.42
CA SER A 308 -0.62 -7.29 -17.27
C SER A 308 0.26 -7.81 -16.14
N GLU A 309 1.46 -8.31 -16.43
CA GLU A 309 2.34 -8.90 -15.42
C GLU A 309 3.20 -7.85 -14.70
N PRO A 310 3.43 -8.00 -13.38
CA PRO A 310 4.37 -7.17 -12.64
C PRO A 310 5.79 -7.30 -13.19
N LEU A 311 6.62 -6.26 -13.01
CA LEU A 311 8.04 -6.36 -13.30
C LEU A 311 8.75 -7.16 -12.20
N GLU A 312 9.72 -7.97 -12.58
CA GLU A 312 10.58 -8.66 -11.63
C GLU A 312 11.32 -7.66 -10.73
N LYS A 313 11.35 -7.95 -9.43
CA LYS A 313 12.06 -7.13 -8.46
C LYS A 313 13.57 -7.32 -8.66
N GLN A 314 14.27 -6.24 -8.90
CA GLN A 314 15.73 -6.26 -8.96
C GLN A 314 16.35 -6.49 -7.58
N THR A 315 17.40 -7.30 -7.55
CA THR A 315 18.22 -7.56 -6.37
C THR A 315 19.65 -7.15 -6.68
N GLY A 316 20.21 -6.19 -5.96
CA GLY A 316 21.59 -5.76 -6.16
C GLY A 316 21.76 -4.73 -7.29
N LEU A 317 23.03 -4.47 -7.59
CA LEU A 317 23.45 -3.56 -8.67
C LEU A 317 23.14 -4.17 -10.03
N THR A 318 22.35 -3.46 -10.83
CA THR A 318 21.99 -3.88 -12.19
C THR A 318 22.84 -3.11 -13.20
N PRO A 319 23.51 -3.79 -14.15
CA PRO A 319 24.22 -3.11 -15.23
C PRO A 319 23.21 -2.40 -16.13
N VAL A 320 23.55 -1.18 -16.56
CA VAL A 320 22.72 -0.36 -17.44
C VAL A 320 23.46 0.01 -18.71
N THR A 321 22.72 0.45 -19.75
CA THR A 321 23.36 1.04 -20.92
C THR A 321 24.03 2.35 -20.50
N PRO A 322 25.35 2.53 -20.70
CA PRO A 322 26.04 3.69 -20.16
C PRO A 322 25.52 5.02 -20.69
N THR A 323 25.05 5.87 -19.80
CA THR A 323 24.53 7.22 -20.10
C THR A 323 25.28 8.25 -19.25
N PRO A 324 25.48 9.48 -19.75
CA PRO A 324 26.07 10.55 -18.94
C PRO A 324 25.29 10.75 -17.64
N ALA A 325 25.99 10.85 -16.51
CA ALA A 325 25.33 11.17 -15.24
C ALA A 325 24.80 12.62 -15.29
N PRO A 326 23.52 12.88 -14.95
CA PRO A 326 23.00 14.24 -14.88
C PRO A 326 23.78 15.08 -13.87
N ASP A 327 24.16 16.29 -14.25
CA ASP A 327 24.89 17.17 -13.33
C ASP A 327 23.98 17.74 -12.22
N PHE A 328 24.59 18.09 -11.09
CA PHE A 328 23.93 18.74 -9.97
C PHE A 328 24.90 19.58 -9.15
N GLU A 329 24.35 20.64 -8.55
CA GLU A 329 25.03 21.45 -7.54
C GLU A 329 24.03 21.65 -6.41
N LEU A 330 24.33 21.08 -5.25
CA LEU A 330 23.46 21.11 -4.06
C LEU A 330 24.28 21.47 -2.82
N PRO A 331 23.76 22.31 -1.91
CA PRO A 331 24.42 22.55 -0.63
C PRO A 331 24.33 21.29 0.24
N ASP A 332 25.42 20.98 0.94
CA ASP A 332 25.41 19.96 1.99
C ASP A 332 24.97 20.53 3.36
N LEU A 333 25.14 19.72 4.41
CA LEU A 333 24.78 20.11 5.77
C LEU A 333 25.66 21.20 6.37
N ASP A 334 26.82 21.48 5.80
CA ASP A 334 27.71 22.58 6.20
C ASP A 334 27.52 23.82 5.30
N GLY A 335 26.72 23.69 4.23
CA GLY A 335 26.43 24.74 3.27
C GLY A 335 27.41 24.78 2.10
N GLU A 336 28.31 23.80 2.00
CA GLU A 336 29.27 23.70 0.92
C GLU A 336 28.60 23.11 -0.32
N ALA A 337 28.92 23.68 -1.49
CA ALA A 337 28.36 23.22 -2.76
C ALA A 337 28.98 21.87 -3.16
N GLN A 338 28.13 20.87 -3.33
CA GLN A 338 28.51 19.53 -3.76
C GLN A 338 27.96 19.24 -5.15
N GLY A 339 28.79 18.61 -5.98
CA GLY A 339 28.45 18.18 -7.33
C GLY A 339 29.39 17.08 -7.81
N LEU A 340 29.05 16.46 -8.94
CA LEU A 340 29.91 15.46 -9.56
C LEU A 340 31.26 16.08 -9.93
N ASP A 341 32.34 15.37 -9.61
CA ASP A 341 33.67 15.77 -10.01
C ASP A 341 34.01 15.14 -11.36
N GLY A 342 33.89 15.93 -12.43
CA GLY A 342 34.21 15.51 -13.80
C GLY A 342 35.70 15.22 -14.05
N HIS A 343 36.58 15.55 -13.12
CA HIS A 343 38.03 15.26 -13.20
C HIS A 343 38.45 14.12 -12.25
N PHE A 344 37.51 13.53 -11.51
CA PHE A 344 37.82 12.47 -10.57
C PHE A 344 38.19 11.17 -11.27
N ASP A 345 39.43 10.72 -11.10
CA ASP A 345 39.90 9.41 -11.59
C ASP A 345 39.45 8.29 -10.65
N GLY A 346 38.13 8.12 -10.50
CA GLY A 346 37.53 7.15 -9.60
C GLY A 346 36.04 6.94 -9.85
N VAL A 347 35.42 6.11 -9.03
CA VAL A 347 33.97 5.85 -9.08
C VAL A 347 33.25 6.86 -8.20
N GLN A 348 32.10 7.34 -8.64
CA GLN A 348 31.23 8.21 -7.86
C GLN A 348 29.88 7.52 -7.65
N ILE A 349 29.43 7.39 -6.41
CA ILE A 349 28.10 6.87 -6.07
C ILE A 349 27.19 8.04 -5.79
N VAL A 350 26.12 8.16 -6.57
CA VAL A 350 25.03 9.09 -6.29
C VAL A 350 23.89 8.29 -5.68
N ASN A 351 23.60 8.54 -4.40
CA ASN A 351 22.56 7.86 -3.64
C ASN A 351 21.47 8.86 -3.25
N PHE A 352 20.21 8.50 -3.49
CA PHE A 352 19.04 9.26 -3.08
C PHE A 352 18.40 8.55 -1.90
N TRP A 353 18.24 9.27 -0.79
CA TRP A 353 17.74 8.70 0.46
C TRP A 353 16.84 9.66 1.24
N ALA A 354 16.20 9.13 2.29
CA ALA A 354 15.51 9.94 3.26
C ALA A 354 15.44 9.28 4.64
N THR A 355 15.34 10.07 5.71
CA THR A 355 15.31 9.55 7.09
C THR A 355 14.08 8.70 7.42
N TRP A 356 13.01 8.85 6.64
CA TRP A 356 11.77 8.08 6.80
C TRP A 356 11.80 6.75 6.06
N CYS A 357 12.87 6.46 5.31
CA CYS A 357 13.08 5.23 4.55
C CYS A 357 13.96 4.26 5.35
N PRO A 358 13.41 3.17 5.93
CA PRO A 358 14.20 2.27 6.79
C PRO A 358 15.37 1.61 6.06
N ALA A 359 15.15 1.12 4.84
CA ALA A 359 16.19 0.49 4.02
C ALA A 359 17.34 1.45 3.69
N CYS A 360 17.06 2.74 3.55
CA CYS A 360 18.07 3.77 3.37
C CYS A 360 18.97 3.93 4.60
N VAL A 361 18.36 3.90 5.79
CA VAL A 361 19.09 4.01 7.07
C VAL A 361 19.96 2.78 7.30
N GLU A 362 19.48 1.59 6.88
CA GLU A 362 20.19 0.32 7.01
C GLU A 362 21.45 0.22 6.13
N GLU A 363 21.47 0.86 4.95
CA GLU A 363 22.61 0.77 4.01
C GLU A 363 23.78 1.70 4.37
N ILE A 364 23.52 2.82 5.04
CA ILE A 364 24.52 3.87 5.36
C ILE A 364 25.80 3.31 5.98
N PRO A 365 25.77 2.45 7.03
CA PRO A 365 27.00 1.93 7.62
C PRO A 365 27.84 1.09 6.64
N SER A 366 27.21 0.41 5.67
CA SER A 366 27.92 -0.36 4.65
C SER A 366 28.53 0.53 3.57
N MET A 367 27.88 1.65 3.25
CA MET A 367 28.41 2.68 2.34
C MET A 367 29.69 3.29 2.91
N GLU A 368 29.70 3.63 4.21
CA GLU A 368 30.89 4.16 4.88
C GLU A 368 32.07 3.16 4.85
N ARG A 369 31.80 1.89 5.11
CA ARG A 369 32.83 0.83 5.01
C ARG A 369 33.35 0.67 3.58
N LEU A 370 32.50 0.83 2.57
CA LEU A 370 32.93 0.80 1.17
C LEU A 370 33.80 2.03 0.83
N ALA A 371 33.39 3.24 1.24
CA ALA A 371 34.16 4.46 1.07
C ALA A 371 35.56 4.34 1.68
N SER A 372 35.64 3.80 2.90
CA SER A 372 36.89 3.53 3.62
C SER A 372 37.84 2.56 2.92
N ARG A 373 37.35 1.65 2.05
CA ARG A 373 38.20 0.74 1.26
C ARG A 373 38.86 1.43 0.06
N TYR A 374 38.27 2.53 -0.42
CA TYR A 374 38.69 3.23 -1.63
C TYR A 374 38.80 4.76 -1.40
N PRO A 375 39.54 5.23 -0.38
CA PRO A 375 39.47 6.61 0.10
C PRO A 375 39.81 7.67 -0.97
N ASP A 376 40.70 7.34 -1.91
CA ASP A 376 41.12 8.24 -2.99
C ASP A 376 40.51 7.90 -4.36
N ARG A 377 39.69 6.85 -4.43
CA ARG A 377 39.18 6.27 -5.69
C ARG A 377 37.66 6.10 -5.72
N LEU A 378 36.97 6.39 -4.61
CA LEU A 378 35.52 6.34 -4.50
C LEU A 378 35.00 7.59 -3.78
N LYS A 379 34.05 8.28 -4.41
CA LYS A 379 33.26 9.36 -3.78
C LYS A 379 31.82 8.91 -3.63
N ILE A 380 31.16 9.31 -2.55
CA ILE A 380 29.74 9.07 -2.32
C ILE A 380 29.05 10.42 -2.13
N TYR A 381 27.89 10.60 -2.76
CA TYR A 381 27.01 11.74 -2.57
C TYR A 381 25.66 11.20 -2.11
N ALA A 382 25.39 11.27 -0.79
CA ALA A 382 24.14 10.78 -0.20
C ALA A 382 23.09 11.90 -0.16
N ILE A 383 22.45 12.13 -1.31
CA ILE A 383 21.49 13.20 -1.55
C ILE A 383 20.20 12.97 -0.75
N ALA A 384 19.91 13.85 0.20
CA ALA A 384 18.72 13.80 1.03
C ALA A 384 17.51 14.44 0.33
N PHE A 385 16.41 13.70 0.20
CA PHE A 385 15.23 14.13 -0.56
C PHE A 385 14.20 14.89 0.30
N LYS A 386 13.97 16.17 0.00
CA LYS A 386 12.93 17.03 0.61
C LYS A 386 12.94 17.05 2.14
N GLN A 387 14.12 17.25 2.74
CA GLN A 387 14.29 17.35 4.19
C GLN A 387 15.07 18.61 4.57
N SER A 388 14.79 19.19 5.73
CA SER A 388 15.56 20.32 6.22
C SER A 388 16.94 19.87 6.74
N PRO A 389 17.99 20.68 6.58
CA PRO A 389 19.30 20.41 7.17
C PRO A 389 19.24 20.20 8.69
N GLU A 390 18.39 20.93 9.40
CA GLU A 390 18.23 20.80 10.86
C GLU A 390 17.71 19.42 11.25
N HIS A 391 16.71 18.92 10.51
CA HIS A 391 16.15 17.58 10.70
C HIS A 391 17.19 16.50 10.44
N LEU A 392 17.95 16.63 9.34
CA LEU A 392 19.01 15.69 8.98
C LEU A 392 20.14 15.67 10.02
N ARG A 393 20.63 16.83 10.48
CA ARG A 393 21.66 16.92 11.54
C ARG A 393 21.18 16.30 12.85
N GLY A 394 19.91 16.47 13.20
CA GLY A 394 19.30 15.81 14.36
C GLY A 394 19.30 14.30 14.22
N PHE A 395 18.83 13.81 13.06
CA PHE A 395 18.73 12.39 12.74
C PHE A 395 20.08 11.67 12.76
N ILE A 396 21.10 12.24 12.11
CA ILE A 396 22.48 11.70 12.05
C ILE A 396 23.06 11.53 13.45
N ARG A 397 22.87 12.54 14.30
CA ARG A 397 23.35 12.53 15.69
C ARG A 397 22.62 11.50 16.55
N GLU A 398 21.32 11.37 16.38
CA GLU A 398 20.50 10.37 17.09
C GLU A 398 20.92 8.94 16.73
N HIS A 399 21.24 8.69 15.45
CA HIS A 399 21.66 7.37 14.97
C HIS A 399 23.16 7.10 15.16
N GLY A 400 23.94 8.09 15.61
CA GLY A 400 25.38 7.95 15.84
C GLY A 400 26.16 7.70 14.55
N PHE A 401 25.70 8.24 13.42
CA PHE A 401 26.39 8.11 12.15
C PHE A 401 27.63 9.02 12.11
N ASP A 402 28.77 8.41 11.79
CA ASP A 402 30.04 9.07 11.51
C ASP A 402 30.35 8.83 10.03
N LEU A 403 30.19 9.87 9.21
CA LEU A 403 30.15 9.77 7.75
C LEU A 403 31.31 10.55 7.14
N SER A 404 32.09 9.89 6.29
CA SER A 404 33.20 10.50 5.55
C SER A 404 32.76 11.18 4.26
N PHE A 405 31.51 10.99 3.85
CA PHE A 405 30.94 11.52 2.62
C PHE A 405 29.89 12.61 2.86
N PRO A 406 29.72 13.55 1.93
CA PRO A 406 28.75 14.63 2.07
C PRO A 406 27.30 14.14 1.96
N ILE A 407 26.38 14.92 2.54
CA ILE A 407 24.93 14.79 2.40
C ILE A 407 24.39 16.05 1.72
N PRO A 408 24.39 16.11 0.38
CA PRO A 408 23.74 17.20 -0.34
C PRO A 408 22.23 17.18 -0.11
N VAL A 409 21.59 18.35 -0.07
CA VAL A 409 20.16 18.48 0.24
C VAL A 409 19.37 18.87 -1.00
N ASP A 410 18.57 17.95 -1.54
CA ASP A 410 17.65 18.21 -2.65
C ASP A 410 16.28 18.64 -2.09
N SER A 411 16.18 19.92 -1.71
CA SER A 411 14.99 20.47 -1.03
C SER A 411 13.73 20.41 -1.88
N GLU A 412 13.85 20.57 -3.20
CA GLU A 412 12.72 20.59 -4.14
C GLU A 412 12.51 19.24 -4.85
N GLY A 413 13.46 18.32 -4.76
CA GLY A 413 13.40 17.01 -5.40
C GLY A 413 13.77 17.01 -6.88
N GLU A 414 14.29 18.14 -7.40
CA GLU A 414 14.58 18.31 -8.83
C GLU A 414 15.74 17.42 -9.28
N VAL A 415 16.73 17.17 -8.41
CA VAL A 415 17.87 16.31 -8.75
C VAL A 415 17.43 14.85 -8.78
N ALA A 416 16.65 14.42 -7.79
CA ALA A 416 16.04 13.10 -7.78
C ALA A 416 15.18 12.86 -9.03
N GLU A 417 14.42 13.86 -9.47
CA GLU A 417 13.63 13.80 -10.70
C GLU A 417 14.50 13.69 -11.96
N ARG A 418 15.56 14.50 -12.10
CA ARG A 418 16.49 14.43 -13.25
C ARG A 418 17.20 13.07 -13.37
N TYR A 419 17.50 12.44 -12.24
CA TYR A 419 18.07 11.09 -12.20
C TYR A 419 17.03 9.98 -12.40
N GLY A 420 15.74 10.32 -12.52
CA GLY A 420 14.67 9.33 -12.66
C GLY A 420 14.48 8.46 -11.41
N ALA A 421 14.79 8.98 -10.23
CA ALA A 421 14.56 8.26 -8.97
C ALA A 421 13.07 7.91 -8.83
N PHE A 422 12.79 6.62 -8.65
CA PHE A 422 11.42 6.10 -8.54
C PHE A 422 11.06 5.66 -7.12
N ALA A 423 12.04 5.16 -6.38
CA ALA A 423 11.89 4.68 -5.02
C ALA A 423 13.06 5.16 -4.15
N PHE A 424 13.00 4.88 -2.85
CA PHE A 424 14.11 5.15 -1.95
C PHE A 424 14.49 3.85 -1.20
N PRO A 425 15.79 3.52 -1.09
CA PRO A 425 16.90 4.24 -1.71
C PRO A 425 16.99 3.98 -3.23
N THR A 426 17.64 4.90 -3.92
CA THR A 426 18.05 4.75 -5.33
C THR A 426 19.51 5.13 -5.46
N SER A 427 20.35 4.29 -6.08
CA SER A 427 21.77 4.58 -6.25
C SER A 427 22.26 4.36 -7.68
N PHE A 428 23.23 5.17 -8.08
CA PHE A 428 23.89 5.14 -9.39
C PHE A 428 25.40 5.09 -9.20
N LEU A 429 26.09 4.21 -9.93
CA LEU A 429 27.55 4.15 -9.98
C LEU A 429 28.03 4.81 -11.27
N VAL A 430 28.65 5.96 -11.11
CA VAL A 430 29.27 6.75 -12.17
C VAL A 430 30.74 6.32 -12.26
N ALA A 431 31.16 5.83 -13.43
CA ALA A 431 32.53 5.43 -13.68
C ALA A 431 33.43 6.64 -14.00
N PRO A 432 34.76 6.48 -14.08
CA PRO A 432 35.68 7.58 -14.41
C PRO A 432 35.43 8.25 -15.78
N ASP A 433 34.63 7.62 -16.66
CA ASP A 433 34.20 8.22 -17.93
C ASP A 433 33.02 9.19 -17.79
N GLY A 434 32.54 9.44 -16.56
CA GLY A 434 31.41 10.32 -16.25
C GLY A 434 30.04 9.71 -16.57
N ARG A 435 29.97 8.40 -16.84
CA ARG A 435 28.73 7.70 -17.22
C ARG A 435 28.27 6.75 -16.12
N ILE A 436 26.96 6.57 -16.03
CA ILE A 436 26.33 5.58 -15.14
C ILE A 436 26.46 4.21 -15.78
N HIS A 437 27.14 3.28 -15.10
CA HIS A 437 27.29 1.88 -15.58
C HIS A 437 26.43 0.89 -14.80
N TYR A 438 26.17 1.17 -13.51
CA TYR A 438 25.32 0.36 -12.66
C TYR A 438 24.34 1.23 -11.89
N SER A 439 23.19 0.65 -11.56
CA SER A 439 22.18 1.33 -10.78
C SER A 439 21.38 0.34 -9.92
N VAL A 440 20.71 0.83 -8.88
CA VAL A 440 19.84 0.03 -8.01
C VAL A 440 18.74 0.90 -7.40
N ASN A 441 17.50 0.40 -7.38
CA ASN A 441 16.31 1.05 -6.78
C ASN A 441 15.86 0.35 -5.48
N ALA A 442 16.81 -0.20 -4.72
CA ALA A 442 16.58 -0.93 -3.49
C ALA A 442 17.78 -0.78 -2.55
N GLY A 443 17.54 -0.90 -1.24
CA GLY A 443 18.62 -0.94 -0.27
C GLY A 443 19.47 -2.19 -0.45
N ILE A 444 20.78 -2.01 -0.47
CA ILE A 444 21.75 -3.10 -0.59
C ILE A 444 22.84 -2.96 0.46
N ILE A 445 23.57 -4.06 0.70
CA ILE A 445 24.79 -4.01 1.52
C ILE A 445 25.97 -3.70 0.59
N TRP A 446 26.56 -2.53 0.77
CA TRP A 446 27.55 -1.95 -0.13
C TRP A 446 28.95 -2.56 0.02
N ASP A 447 29.23 -3.26 1.11
CA ASP A 447 30.56 -3.79 1.40
C ASP A 447 30.70 -5.30 1.11
N THR A 448 29.81 -5.84 0.28
CA THR A 448 29.80 -7.24 -0.18
C THR A 448 30.88 -7.52 -1.22
N PRO A 449 31.32 -8.80 -1.39
CA PRO A 449 32.27 -9.17 -2.44
C PRO A 449 31.80 -8.85 -3.86
N GLU A 450 30.49 -8.91 -4.11
CA GLU A 450 29.92 -8.60 -5.42
C GLU A 450 30.02 -7.10 -5.75
N VAL A 451 29.69 -6.22 -4.79
CA VAL A 451 29.86 -4.77 -4.97
C VAL A 451 31.33 -4.42 -5.11
N ASP A 452 32.22 -5.02 -4.31
CA ASP A 452 33.67 -4.83 -4.41
C ASP A 452 34.19 -5.19 -5.82
N ARG A 453 33.75 -6.33 -6.36
CA ARG A 453 34.08 -6.75 -7.73
C ARG A 453 33.63 -5.72 -8.76
N ILE A 454 32.41 -5.19 -8.65
CA ILE A 454 31.88 -4.16 -9.56
C ILE A 454 32.69 -2.87 -9.45
N VAL A 455 33.01 -2.40 -8.25
CA VAL A 455 33.82 -1.19 -8.06
C VAL A 455 35.21 -1.37 -8.66
N ARG A 456 35.87 -2.51 -8.43
CA ARG A 456 37.17 -2.83 -9.05
C ARG A 456 37.10 -2.88 -10.57
N GLU A 457 36.04 -3.46 -11.13
CA GLU A 457 35.78 -3.49 -12.57
C GLU A 457 35.71 -2.07 -13.16
N LEU A 458 34.94 -1.17 -12.54
CA LEU A 458 34.84 0.23 -12.97
C LEU A 458 36.15 1.01 -12.80
N LEU A 459 36.92 0.70 -11.75
CA LEU A 459 38.25 1.27 -11.52
C LEU A 459 39.34 0.66 -12.41
N LYS A 460 39.01 -0.37 -13.20
CA LYS A 460 39.96 -1.15 -14.02
C LYS A 460 41.13 -1.71 -13.20
N ILE A 461 40.85 -2.15 -11.98
CA ILE A 461 41.81 -2.83 -11.11
C ILE A 461 41.81 -4.31 -11.53
N GLU A 462 42.97 -4.85 -11.92
CA GLU A 462 43.09 -6.27 -12.27
C GLU A 462 42.72 -7.15 -11.05
N PRO A 463 41.99 -8.27 -11.26
CA PRO A 463 41.71 -9.21 -10.17
C PRO A 463 43.02 -9.85 -9.67
N GLU A 464 43.18 -9.90 -8.34
CA GLU A 464 44.33 -10.52 -7.65
C GLU A 464 44.41 -12.04 -7.84
#